data_AF-A0A838KYD1-F1
#
_entry.id   AF-A0A838KYD1-F1
#
_cell.length_a   1.000
_cell.length_b   1.000
_cell.length_c   1.000
_cell.angle_alpha   90.00
_cell.angle_beta   90.00
_cell.angle_gamma   90.00
#
_symmetry.space_group_name_H-M   'P 1'
#
loop_
_entity.id
_entity.type
_entity.pdbx_description
1 polymer ?
#
loop_
_entity_poly.entity_id
_entity_poly.type
_entity_poly.pdbx_seq_one_letter_code
_entity_poly.pdbx_strand_id
1 'polypeptide(L)'
;ATSLFEGQLEMKEGGYVVQKENTMTSVPGVFAAGDVSDTRYRQAVTAAGDGCRAAIDSERWLEEQGEAPEEAEDPGVWTAEKDVANF
;
A
#
# COMPACT_ATOMS: atom_id res chain seq x y z
N ALA A 1 -4.12 1.20 15.24
CA ALA A 1 -3.76 2.01 14.05
C ALA A 1 -3.89 1.20 12.76
N THR A 2 -3.63 -0.10 12.78
CA THR A 2 -3.58 -0.97 11.60
C THR A 2 -4.75 -1.94 11.47
N SER A 3 -5.76 -1.82 12.34
CA SER A 3 -6.92 -2.73 12.38
C SER A 3 -7.73 -2.76 11.08
N LEU A 4 -7.63 -1.71 10.26
CA LEU A 4 -8.21 -1.67 8.91
C LEU A 4 -7.70 -2.82 8.01
N PHE A 5 -6.48 -3.31 8.25
CA PHE A 5 -5.82 -4.30 7.41
C PHE A 5 -5.93 -5.74 7.94
N GLU A 6 -6.56 -5.93 9.10
CA GLU A 6 -6.76 -7.25 9.70
C GLU A 6 -7.56 -8.15 8.75
N GLY A 7 -7.05 -9.36 8.51
CA GLY A 7 -7.65 -10.32 7.57
C GLY A 7 -7.46 -10.00 6.08
N GLN A 8 -6.89 -8.83 5.74
CA GLN A 8 -6.59 -8.43 4.36
C GLN A 8 -5.09 -8.56 4.04
N LEU A 9 -4.24 -8.19 4.99
CA LEU A 9 -2.79 -8.31 4.89
C LEU A 9 -2.25 -9.29 5.93
N GLU A 10 -1.11 -9.90 5.63
CA GLU A 10 -0.38 -10.66 6.65
C GLU A 10 0.21 -9.70 7.69
N MET A 11 -0.02 -10.01 8.96
CA MET A 11 0.37 -9.18 10.09
C MET A 11 1.12 -9.99 11.13
N LYS A 12 2.09 -9.35 11.79
CA LYS A 12 2.80 -9.88 12.96
C LYS A 12 1.91 -9.79 14.20
N GLU A 13 2.28 -10.57 15.21
CA GLU A 13 1.78 -10.36 16.57
C GLU A 13 2.07 -8.91 17.00
N GLY A 14 1.03 -8.22 17.51
CA GLY A 14 1.07 -6.80 17.82
C GLY A 14 0.55 -5.85 16.72
N GLY A 15 0.06 -6.39 15.59
CA GLY A 15 -0.67 -5.61 14.59
C GLY A 15 0.22 -4.85 13.61
N TYR A 16 1.43 -5.33 13.32
CA TYR A 16 2.32 -4.72 12.32
C TYR A 16 2.23 -5.46 10.99
N VAL A 17 2.22 -4.73 9.88
CA VAL A 17 2.17 -5.32 8.53
C VAL A 17 3.49 -6.00 8.20
N VAL A 18 3.42 -7.20 7.61
CA VAL A 18 4.61 -7.94 7.16
C VAL A 18 4.99 -7.48 5.75
N GLN A 19 6.22 -6.99 5.60
CA GLN A 19 6.88 -6.84 4.31
C GLN A 19 7.46 -8.20 3.88
N LYS A 20 7.12 -8.69 2.69
CA LYS A 20 7.50 -10.01 2.15
C LYS A 20 8.65 -9.92 1.13
N GLU A 21 8.55 -8.97 0.21
CA GLU A 21 9.55 -8.73 -0.83
C GLU A 21 9.85 -7.24 -0.85
N ASN A 22 11.04 -6.87 -0.37
CA ASN A 22 11.39 -5.47 -0.10
C ASN A 22 10.35 -4.77 0.78
N THR A 23 9.59 -3.81 0.25
CA THR A 23 8.49 -3.13 0.96
C THR A 23 7.10 -3.66 0.61
N MET A 24 6.98 -4.59 -0.34
CA MET A 24 5.70 -5.19 -0.73
C MET A 24 5.17 -6.11 0.36
N THR A 25 3.86 -6.09 0.56
CA THR A 25 3.15 -6.89 1.57
C THR A 25 2.81 -8.29 1.06
N SER A 26 1.90 -9.00 1.72
CA SER A 26 1.35 -10.27 1.23
C SER A 26 0.46 -10.13 -0.02
N VAL A 27 0.03 -8.91 -0.36
CA VAL A 27 -0.81 -8.63 -1.53
C VAL A 27 0.03 -7.90 -2.58
N PRO A 28 0.14 -8.42 -3.82
CA PRO A 28 0.86 -7.77 -4.91
C PRO A 28 0.34 -6.35 -5.18
N GLY A 29 1.25 -5.41 -5.40
CA GLY A 29 0.90 -4.00 -5.60
C GLY A 29 0.54 -3.23 -4.32
N VAL A 30 0.57 -3.86 -3.15
CA VAL A 30 0.37 -3.20 -1.85
C VAL A 30 1.69 -3.16 -1.10
N PHE A 31 2.10 -1.95 -0.70
CA PHE A 31 3.38 -1.67 -0.05
C PHE A 31 3.17 -1.08 1.35
N ALA A 32 4.06 -1.40 2.28
CA ALA A 32 4.03 -0.90 3.65
C ALA A 32 5.31 -0.12 3.96
N ALA A 33 5.18 1.02 4.65
CA ALA A 33 6.33 1.84 5.03
C ALA A 33 6.16 2.49 6.42
N GLY A 34 7.27 2.55 7.16
CA GLY A 34 7.36 3.25 8.44
C GLY A 34 6.84 2.44 9.63
N ASP A 35 6.34 3.10 10.67
CA ASP A 35 5.93 2.47 11.94
C ASP A 35 4.87 1.36 11.79
N VAL A 36 4.16 1.31 10.66
CA VAL A 36 3.21 0.24 10.33
C VAL A 36 3.89 -1.13 10.18
N SER A 37 5.16 -1.16 9.78
CA SER A 37 5.97 -2.38 9.54
C SER A 37 7.23 -2.44 10.42
N ASP A 38 7.74 -1.28 10.88
CA ASP A 38 8.92 -1.17 11.74
C ASP A 38 8.57 -1.29 13.23
N THR A 39 8.86 -2.46 13.81
CA THR A 39 8.68 -2.71 15.25
C THR A 39 9.87 -2.30 16.10
N ARG A 40 11.00 -1.92 15.49
CA ARG A 40 12.28 -1.79 16.19
C ARG A 40 12.75 -0.35 16.32
N TYR A 41 12.83 0.39 15.22
CA TYR A 41 13.47 1.71 15.23
C TYR A 41 12.47 2.82 15.50
N ARG A 42 11.35 2.84 14.76
CA ARG A 42 10.24 3.77 14.98
C ARG A 42 10.69 5.23 15.10
N GLN A 43 11.60 5.62 14.22
CA GLN A 43 12.13 6.98 14.15
C GLN A 43 11.62 7.65 12.88
N ALA A 44 11.40 8.97 12.93
CA ALA A 44 10.95 9.72 11.77
C ALA A 44 11.87 9.53 10.54
N VAL A 45 13.19 9.48 10.77
CA VAL A 45 14.17 9.27 9.67
C VAL A 45 14.11 7.85 9.10
N THR A 46 13.86 6.83 9.92
CA THR A 46 13.73 5.45 9.41
C THR A 46 12.43 5.30 8.63
N ALA A 47 11.33 5.89 9.11
CA ALA A 47 10.07 5.91 8.40
C ALA A 47 10.14 6.66 7.07
N ALA A 48 10.84 7.80 7.02
CA ALA A 48 11.06 8.54 5.77
C ALA A 48 11.88 7.71 4.75
N GLY A 49 12.94 7.04 5.21
CA GLY A 49 13.73 6.15 4.35
C GLY A 49 12.93 4.97 3.82
N ASP A 50 12.08 4.38 4.65
CA ASP A 50 11.20 3.28 4.25
C ASP A 50 10.12 3.74 3.25
N GLY A 51 9.59 4.96 3.43
CA GLY A 51 8.68 5.59 2.48
C GLY A 51 9.29 5.77 1.10
N CYS A 52 10.54 6.23 1.02
CA CYS A 52 11.26 6.33 -0.26
C CYS A 52 11.45 4.97 -0.92
N ARG A 53 11.76 3.92 -0.14
CA ARG A 53 11.88 2.56 -0.67
C ARG A 53 10.55 2.07 -1.23
N ALA A 54 9.46 2.26 -0.50
CA ALA A 54 8.12 1.87 -0.94
C ALA A 54 7.69 2.60 -2.20
N ALA A 55 8.03 3.89 -2.34
CA ALA A 55 7.75 4.64 -3.56
C ALA A 55 8.46 4.05 -4.79
N ILE A 56 9.75 3.72 -4.68
CA ILE A 56 10.54 3.14 -5.77
C ILE A 56 10.04 1.72 -6.10
N ASP A 57 9.75 0.91 -5.08
CA ASP A 57 9.20 -0.44 -5.29
C ASP A 57 7.83 -0.37 -5.97
N SER A 58 6.98 0.61 -5.60
CA SER A 58 5.68 0.85 -6.23
C SER A 58 5.84 1.27 -7.69
N GLU A 59 6.74 2.20 -7.98
CA GLU A 59 7.05 2.67 -9.33
C GLU A 59 7.43 1.50 -10.24
N ARG A 60 8.42 0.69 -9.82
CA ARG A 60 8.89 -0.46 -10.60
C ARG A 60 7.80 -1.50 -10.81
N TRP A 61 7.01 -1.77 -9.79
CA TRP A 61 5.91 -2.73 -9.90
C TRP A 61 4.87 -2.28 -10.92
N LEU A 62 4.55 -0.97 -10.94
CA LEU A 62 3.63 -0.39 -11.92
C LEU A 62 4.20 -0.44 -13.34
N GLU A 63 5.50 -0.13 -13.53
CA GLU A 63 6.17 -0.27 -14.83
C GLU A 63 6.08 -1.71 -15.37
N GLU A 64 6.15 -2.71 -14.50
CA GLU A 64 6.03 -4.12 -14.87
C GLU A 64 4.59 -4.55 -15.19
N GLN A 65 3.57 -3.87 -14.66
CA GLN A 65 2.16 -4.20 -14.95
C GLN A 65 1.72 -3.72 -16.36
N GLY A 66 2.47 -2.81 -16.98
CA GLY A 66 2.11 -2.20 -18.26
C GLY A 66 1.09 -1.07 -18.13
N GLU A 67 0.68 -0.52 -19.28
CA GLU A 67 -0.31 0.57 -19.32
C GLU A 67 -1.73 0.04 -19.09
N ALA A 68 -2.52 0.79 -18.33
CA ALA A 68 -3.94 0.55 -18.25
C ALA A 68 -4.58 0.72 -19.65
N PRO A 69 -5.62 -0.07 -19.99
CA PRO A 69 -6.35 0.13 -21.24
C PRO A 69 -6.91 1.56 -21.34
N GLU A 70 -7.01 2.10 -22.54
CA GLU A 70 -7.46 3.49 -22.80
C GLU A 70 -8.90 3.72 -22.26
N GLU A 71 -9.71 2.66 -22.21
CA GLU A 71 -11.08 2.69 -21.68
C GLU A 71 -11.16 2.40 -20.17
N ALA A 72 -10.03 2.24 -19.48
CA ALA A 72 -10.05 2.07 -18.03
C ALA A 72 -10.70 3.30 -17.38
N GLU A 73 -11.73 3.07 -16.56
CA GLU A 73 -12.30 4.14 -15.77
C GLU A 73 -11.24 4.71 -14.83
N ASP A 74 -10.96 6.00 -14.93
CA ASP A 74 -10.03 6.67 -14.02
C ASP A 74 -10.63 6.68 -12.60
N PRO A 75 -10.05 5.94 -11.65
CA PRO A 75 -10.56 5.88 -10.27
C PRO A 75 -10.40 7.22 -9.53
N GLY A 76 -9.61 8.16 -10.05
CA GLY A 76 -9.45 9.51 -9.51
C GLY A 76 -10.53 10.50 -9.95
N VAL A 77 -11.36 10.15 -10.94
CA VAL A 77 -12.46 11.01 -11.40
C VAL A 77 -13.70 10.74 -10.57
N TRP A 78 -13.99 11.66 -9.64
CA TRP A 78 -15.26 11.65 -8.90
C TRP A 78 -16.42 11.95 -9.85
N THR A 79 -17.42 11.06 -9.89
CA THR A 79 -18.65 11.23 -10.66
C THR A 79 -19.85 11.08 -9.72
N ALA A 80 -20.77 12.04 -9.77
CA ALA A 80 -21.92 12.11 -8.85
C ALA A 80 -22.82 10.86 -8.88
N GLU A 81 -22.79 10.09 -9.97
CA GLU A 81 -23.60 8.87 -10.15
C GLU A 81 -23.06 7.68 -9.34
N LYS A 82 -21.75 7.61 -9.04
CA LYS A 82 -21.13 6.44 -8.39
C LYS A 82 -21.45 6.32 -6.90
N ASP A 83 -21.81 7.41 -6.23
CA ASP A 83 -22.13 7.39 -4.79
C ASP A 83 -23.61 7.10 -4.50
N VAL A 84 -24.54 7.35 -5.44
CA VAL A 84 -25.99 7.15 -5.22
C VAL A 84 -26.38 5.66 -5.20
N ALA A 85 -25.54 4.79 -5.75
CA ALA A 85 -25.77 3.35 -5.83
C ALA A 85 -25.35 2.57 -4.56
N ASN A 86 -24.69 3.24 -3.60
CA ASN A 86 -24.13 2.61 -2.39
C ASN A 86 -24.72 3.16 -1.06
N PHE A 87 -25.86 3.85 -1.11
CA PHE A 87 -26.66 4.23 0.07
C PHE A 87 -27.99 3.48 0.16
#